data_AF-A0A960KCQ0-F1
#
_entry.id   AF-A0A960KCQ0-F1
#
_cell.length_a   1.000
_cell.length_b   1.000
_cell.length_c   1.000
_cell.angle_alpha   90.00
_cell.angle_beta   90.00
_cell.angle_gamma   90.00
#
_symmetry.space_group_name_H-M   'P 1'
#
loop_
_entity.id
_entity.type
_entity.pdbx_description
1 polymer ?
#
loop_
_entity_poly.entity_id
_entity_poly.type
_entity_poly.pdbx_seq_one_letter_code
_entity_poly.pdbx_strand_id
1 'polypeptide(L)'
;MTPPRPICHAPSTSMYLDPRGEVRACCQNMWQRLGNITEVGLLEMWRGLRVQTLRRAMAVGDLSHGCERCAVHIDAGRPEAAYARVFDHLPVEEAEPAWPQQLEFALSNACNLQCVMCNGDLSSAIRVHREGRQPLPVVYDDSFFEELDLFLPHLRSAAFLGGEPFLGRESLRVLQRLAELPTRPRCSITTNGTQWNDRIHRIVSSLPMHVTVSLDGASTSTYESIRVG
;
A
#
# COMPACT_ATOMS: atom_id res chain seq x y z
N MET A 1 -9.12 -33.76 -4.82
CA MET A 1 -8.03 -33.00 -5.47
C MET A 1 -7.94 -31.67 -4.76
N THR A 2 -6.78 -31.33 -4.19
CA THR A 2 -6.54 -29.97 -3.69
C THR A 2 -6.70 -29.01 -4.87
N PRO A 3 -7.49 -27.92 -4.76
CA PRO A 3 -7.60 -26.96 -5.85
C PRO A 3 -6.20 -26.47 -6.22
N PRO A 4 -5.92 -26.24 -7.52
CA PRO A 4 -4.64 -25.68 -7.93
C PRO A 4 -4.39 -24.37 -7.18
N ARG A 5 -3.17 -24.19 -6.67
CA ARG A 5 -2.79 -22.94 -6.01
C ARG A 5 -2.98 -21.78 -7.00
N PRO A 6 -3.61 -20.67 -6.58
CA PRO A 6 -3.77 -19.52 -7.45
C PRO A 6 -2.40 -18.95 -7.84
N ILE A 7 -2.31 -18.39 -9.05
CA ILE A 7 -1.05 -17.86 -9.59
C ILE A 7 -0.53 -16.64 -8.80
N CYS A 8 -1.43 -15.94 -8.11
CA CYS A 8 -1.16 -14.80 -7.26
C CYS A 8 -2.17 -14.77 -6.10
N HIS A 9 -1.70 -14.49 -4.89
CA HIS A 9 -2.55 -14.42 -3.69
C HIS A 9 -3.19 -13.05 -3.46
N ALA A 10 -2.67 -11.98 -4.09
CA ALA A 10 -3.04 -10.60 -3.78
C ALA A 10 -4.56 -10.33 -3.76
N PRO A 11 -5.36 -10.77 -4.75
CA PRO A 11 -6.81 -10.50 -4.74
C PRO A 11 -7.59 -11.15 -3.60
N SER A 12 -7.01 -12.16 -2.95
CA SER A 12 -7.61 -12.83 -1.78
C SER A 12 -6.99 -12.39 -0.46
N THR A 13 -5.88 -11.66 -0.46
CA THR A 13 -5.16 -11.36 0.79
C THR A 13 -4.80 -9.90 1.00
N SER A 14 -4.80 -9.06 -0.03
CA SER A 14 -4.28 -7.69 0.06
C SER A 14 -5.18 -6.65 -0.59
N MET A 15 -5.12 -5.42 -0.08
CA MET A 15 -5.56 -4.22 -0.78
C MET A 15 -4.50 -3.12 -0.68
N TYR A 16 -4.35 -2.37 -1.76
CA TYR A 16 -3.48 -1.21 -1.90
C TYR A 16 -4.34 0.04 -2.10
N LEU A 17 -4.10 1.06 -1.28
CA LEU A 17 -4.83 2.33 -1.28
C LEU A 17 -3.87 3.47 -1.63
N ASP A 18 -4.23 4.32 -2.59
CA ASP A 18 -3.35 5.39 -3.11
C ASP A 18 -3.85 6.82 -2.82
N PRO A 19 -3.04 7.86 -2.98
CA PRO A 19 -3.41 9.21 -2.51
C PRO A 19 -4.64 9.82 -3.20
N ARG A 20 -5.15 9.20 -4.26
CA ARG A 20 -6.32 9.64 -5.03
C ARG A 20 -7.58 8.84 -4.66
N GLY A 21 -7.47 7.95 -3.68
CA GLY A 21 -8.58 7.13 -3.20
C GLY A 21 -8.78 5.86 -4.03
N GLU A 22 -7.93 5.62 -5.03
CA GLU A 22 -8.03 4.42 -5.85
C GLU A 22 -7.56 3.20 -5.05
N VAL A 23 -8.37 2.14 -5.11
CA VAL A 23 -8.11 0.89 -4.40
C VAL A 23 -7.84 -0.21 -5.42
N ARG A 24 -6.77 -0.99 -5.21
CA ARG A 24 -6.36 -2.12 -6.05
C ARG A 24 -6.05 -3.33 -5.18
N ALA A 25 -6.00 -4.54 -5.75
CA ALA A 25 -5.49 -5.71 -5.02
C ALA A 25 -3.97 -5.67 -4.82
N CYS A 26 -3.24 -4.98 -5.71
CA CYS A 26 -1.79 -4.88 -5.72
C CYS A 26 -1.36 -3.57 -6.39
N CYS A 27 -0.25 -2.98 -5.95
CA CYS A 27 0.29 -1.73 -6.49
C CYS A 27 0.72 -1.84 -7.97
N GLN A 28 1.03 -3.04 -8.46
CA GLN A 28 1.42 -3.30 -9.85
C GLN A 28 0.23 -3.50 -10.79
N ASN A 29 -1.00 -3.60 -10.27
CA ASN A 29 -2.15 -3.78 -11.14
C ASN A 29 -2.38 -2.50 -11.97
N MET A 30 -2.28 -2.63 -13.30
CA MET A 30 -2.16 -1.49 -14.20
C MET A 30 -3.48 -0.76 -14.45
N TRP A 31 -4.61 -1.46 -14.38
CA TRP A 31 -5.91 -0.88 -14.77
C TRP A 31 -7.13 -1.49 -14.10
N GLN A 32 -7.04 -2.72 -13.57
CA GLN A 32 -8.14 -3.35 -12.84
C GLN A 32 -8.17 -2.86 -11.39
N ARG A 33 -8.87 -1.74 -11.21
CA ARG A 33 -9.17 -1.19 -9.89
C ARG A 33 -10.29 -1.97 -9.20
N LEU A 34 -10.37 -1.88 -7.88
CA LEU A 34 -11.50 -2.37 -7.10
C LEU A 34 -12.58 -1.29 -6.91
N GLY A 35 -12.17 -0.03 -6.82
CA GLY A 35 -13.05 1.13 -6.70
C GLY A 35 -12.26 2.38 -6.29
N ASN A 36 -12.99 3.48 -6.08
CA ASN A 36 -12.46 4.70 -5.47
C ASN A 36 -13.22 4.99 -4.18
N ILE A 37 -12.51 5.33 -3.10
CA ILE A 37 -13.07 5.61 -1.77
C ILE A 37 -14.10 6.75 -1.78
N THR A 38 -14.01 7.67 -2.75
CA THR A 38 -14.99 8.76 -2.88
C THR A 38 -16.33 8.33 -3.48
N GLU A 39 -16.42 7.09 -3.99
CA GLU A 39 -17.59 6.59 -4.72
C GLU A 39 -18.19 5.33 -4.08
N VAL A 40 -17.35 4.45 -3.55
CA VAL A 40 -17.74 3.12 -3.05
C VAL A 40 -17.03 2.86 -1.72
N GLY A 41 -17.73 2.28 -0.75
CA GLY A 41 -17.16 1.91 0.55
C GLY A 41 -16.09 0.80 0.43
N LEU A 42 -15.13 0.78 1.36
CA LEU A 42 -14.04 -0.20 1.38
C LEU A 42 -14.57 -1.63 1.50
N LEU A 43 -15.60 -1.84 2.33
CA LEU A 43 -16.23 -3.15 2.51
C LEU A 43 -16.93 -3.65 1.24
N GLU A 44 -17.62 -2.74 0.54
CA GLU A 44 -18.26 -3.05 -0.73
C GLU A 44 -17.23 -3.42 -1.79
N MET A 45 -16.11 -2.71 -1.87
CA MET A 45 -15.02 -3.06 -2.80
C MET A 45 -14.44 -4.45 -2.53
N TRP A 46 -14.23 -4.82 -1.25
CA TRP A 46 -13.65 -6.12 -0.87
C TRP A 46 -14.59 -7.32 -1.10
N ARG A 47 -15.90 -7.08 -1.07
CA ARG A 47 -16.93 -8.11 -1.32
C ARG A 47 -17.49 -8.06 -2.74
N GLY A 48 -17.19 -7.00 -3.48
CA GLY A 48 -17.78 -6.68 -4.76
C GLY A 48 -17.28 -7.53 -5.92
N LEU A 49 -17.98 -7.40 -7.05
CA LEU A 49 -17.72 -8.18 -8.25
C LEU A 49 -16.29 -7.99 -8.80
N ARG A 50 -15.71 -6.79 -8.66
CA ARG A 50 -14.41 -6.46 -9.25
C ARG A 50 -13.27 -7.28 -8.65
N VAL A 51 -13.26 -7.49 -7.33
CA VAL A 51 -12.27 -8.36 -6.69
C VAL A 51 -12.59 -9.83 -6.90
N GLN A 52 -13.87 -10.22 -6.94
CA GLN A 52 -14.26 -11.60 -7.27
C GLN A 52 -13.79 -12.02 -8.68
N THR A 53 -13.87 -11.13 -9.67
CA THR A 53 -13.32 -11.36 -11.02
C THR A 53 -11.83 -11.64 -10.96
N LEU A 54 -11.06 -10.83 -10.21
CA LEU A 54 -9.63 -11.06 -10.03
C LEU A 54 -9.35 -12.40 -9.34
N ARG A 55 -10.08 -12.75 -8.27
CA ARG A 55 -9.92 -14.03 -7.56
C ARG A 55 -10.15 -15.23 -8.49
N ARG A 56 -11.21 -15.19 -9.30
CA ARG A 56 -11.51 -16.24 -10.30
C ARG A 56 -10.45 -16.32 -11.39
N ALA A 57 -9.98 -15.19 -11.90
CA ALA A 57 -8.90 -15.14 -12.89
C ALA A 57 -7.61 -15.78 -12.34
N MET A 58 -7.19 -15.40 -11.12
CA MET A 58 -5.97 -15.95 -10.51
C MET A 58 -6.07 -17.46 -10.24
N ALA A 59 -7.28 -17.98 -9.94
CA ALA A 59 -7.51 -19.39 -9.70
C ALA A 59 -7.28 -20.27 -10.95
N VAL A 60 -7.41 -19.69 -12.15
CA VAL A 60 -7.17 -20.38 -13.43
C VAL A 60 -5.90 -19.89 -14.15
N GLY A 61 -5.08 -19.06 -13.49
CA GLY A 61 -3.82 -18.57 -14.04
C GLY A 61 -3.98 -17.43 -15.05
N ASP A 62 -5.13 -16.77 -15.11
CA ASP A 62 -5.39 -15.66 -16.04
C ASP A 62 -4.86 -14.34 -15.46
N LEU A 63 -3.84 -13.76 -16.11
CA LEU A 63 -3.21 -12.50 -15.74
C LEU A 63 -3.67 -11.31 -16.61
N SER A 64 -4.67 -11.51 -17.48
CA SER A 64 -5.17 -10.49 -18.41
C SER A 64 -6.01 -9.39 -17.75
N HIS A 65 -6.14 -9.39 -16.43
CA HIS A 65 -6.89 -8.40 -15.66
C HIS A 65 -5.98 -7.36 -14.97
N GLY A 66 -5.08 -6.74 -15.74
CA GLY A 66 -4.17 -5.71 -15.24
C GLY A 66 -2.89 -6.24 -14.60
N CYS A 67 -2.57 -7.53 -14.76
CA CYS A 67 -1.40 -8.18 -14.20
C CYS A 67 -0.30 -8.45 -15.26
N GLU A 68 -0.29 -7.71 -16.37
CA GLU A 68 0.58 -7.94 -17.52
C GLU A 68 2.08 -7.87 -17.15
N ARG A 69 2.45 -6.99 -16.22
CA ARG A 69 3.83 -6.94 -15.71
C ARG A 69 4.28 -8.26 -15.09
N CYS A 70 3.39 -8.96 -14.40
CA CYS A 70 3.69 -10.29 -13.87
C CYS A 70 3.68 -11.33 -15.00
N ALA A 71 2.75 -11.23 -15.95
CA ALA A 71 2.66 -12.14 -17.10
C ALA A 71 3.97 -12.15 -17.91
N VAL A 72 4.57 -10.99 -18.18
CA VAL A 72 5.86 -10.88 -18.90
C VAL A 72 6.96 -11.74 -18.27
N HIS A 73 7.02 -11.81 -16.93
CA HIS A 73 8.02 -12.65 -16.25
C HIS A 73 7.66 -14.13 -16.30
N ILE A 74 6.39 -14.46 -16.11
CA ILE A 74 5.90 -15.85 -16.09
C ILE A 74 6.00 -16.49 -17.48
N ASP A 75 5.59 -15.78 -18.53
CA ASP A 75 5.64 -16.24 -19.92
C ASP A 75 7.09 -16.41 -20.42
N ALA A 76 8.01 -15.61 -19.86
CA ALA A 76 9.45 -15.75 -20.08
C ALA A 76 10.09 -16.90 -19.27
N GLY A 77 9.30 -17.72 -18.57
CA GLY A 77 9.78 -18.84 -17.77
C GLY A 77 10.48 -18.44 -16.46
N ARG A 78 10.23 -17.22 -15.94
CA ARG A 78 10.82 -16.66 -14.71
C ARG A 78 9.74 -16.27 -13.69
N PRO A 79 8.88 -17.21 -13.24
CA PRO A 79 7.78 -16.90 -12.34
C PRO A 79 8.21 -16.34 -10.98
N GLU A 80 9.46 -16.56 -10.55
CA GLU A 80 10.07 -16.02 -9.34
C GLU A 80 10.31 -14.51 -9.41
N ALA A 81 10.47 -13.96 -10.63
CA ALA A 81 10.64 -12.52 -10.84
C ALA A 81 9.31 -11.76 -10.87
N ALA A 82 8.17 -12.46 -10.92
CA ALA A 82 6.86 -11.84 -10.92
C ALA A 82 6.54 -11.26 -9.53
N TYR A 83 6.08 -10.01 -9.49
CA TYR A 83 5.71 -9.34 -8.24
C TYR A 83 4.62 -10.07 -7.45
N ALA A 84 3.81 -10.91 -8.11
CA ALA A 84 2.85 -11.82 -7.48
C ALA A 84 3.45 -12.63 -6.32
N ARG A 85 4.74 -13.01 -6.41
CA ARG A 85 5.45 -13.81 -5.41
C ARG A 85 5.64 -13.11 -4.07
N VAL A 86 5.55 -11.78 -4.04
CA VAL A 86 5.58 -11.00 -2.79
C VAL A 86 4.43 -11.43 -1.87
N PHE A 87 3.30 -11.90 -2.41
CA PHE A 87 2.13 -12.29 -1.63
C PHE A 87 2.11 -13.78 -1.23
N ASP A 88 3.09 -14.59 -1.66
CA ASP A 88 3.10 -16.05 -1.41
C ASP A 88 3.17 -16.38 0.10
N HIS A 89 3.66 -15.45 0.92
CA HIS A 89 3.72 -15.58 2.37
C HIS A 89 2.35 -15.41 3.07
N LEU A 90 1.33 -14.92 2.35
CA LEU A 90 -0.04 -14.77 2.85
C LEU A 90 -0.86 -15.98 2.37
N PRO A 91 -1.33 -16.86 3.26
CA PRO A 91 -2.05 -18.06 2.84
C PRO A 91 -3.42 -17.72 2.25
N VAL A 92 -3.84 -18.43 1.20
CA VAL A 92 -5.21 -18.39 0.68
C VAL A 92 -5.94 -19.61 1.20
N GLU A 93 -6.67 -19.44 2.30
CA GLU A 93 -7.43 -20.52 2.95
C GLU A 93 -8.81 -20.71 2.31
N GLU A 94 -9.40 -19.61 1.83
CA GLU A 94 -10.73 -19.56 1.23
C GLU A 94 -10.68 -18.84 -0.13
N ALA A 95 -11.53 -19.26 -1.06
CA ALA A 95 -11.64 -18.61 -2.38
C ALA A 95 -12.20 -17.18 -2.28
N GLU A 96 -13.10 -16.95 -1.33
CA GLU A 96 -13.72 -15.65 -1.06
C GLU A 96 -13.62 -15.30 0.43
N PRO A 97 -12.44 -14.85 0.89
CA PRO A 97 -12.22 -14.59 2.30
C PRO A 97 -13.02 -13.37 2.79
N ALA A 98 -13.53 -13.47 4.02
CA ALA A 98 -14.31 -12.41 4.64
C ALA A 98 -13.54 -11.08 4.77
N TRP A 99 -12.22 -11.15 4.98
CA TRP A 99 -11.34 -10.01 5.23
C TRP A 99 -9.98 -10.17 4.53
N PRO A 100 -9.33 -9.07 4.10
CA PRO A 100 -7.94 -9.13 3.69
C PRO A 100 -7.04 -9.37 4.89
N GLN A 101 -5.86 -9.93 4.63
CA GLN A 101 -4.82 -10.14 5.64
C GLN A 101 -3.77 -9.04 5.64
N GLN A 102 -3.70 -8.26 4.56
CA GLN A 102 -2.76 -7.16 4.39
C GLN A 102 -3.47 -5.92 3.85
N LEU A 103 -3.10 -4.75 4.36
CA LEU A 103 -3.39 -3.46 3.73
C LEU A 103 -2.09 -2.70 3.51
N GLU A 104 -1.97 -2.10 2.32
CA GLU A 104 -0.88 -1.22 1.93
C GLU A 104 -1.41 0.21 1.79
N PHE A 105 -0.92 1.10 2.64
CA PHE A 105 -1.38 2.47 2.80
C PHE A 105 -0.40 3.43 2.15
N ALA A 106 -0.79 3.96 0.98
CA ALA A 106 -0.20 5.13 0.35
C ALA A 106 -1.21 6.27 0.35
N LEU A 107 -1.76 6.62 1.52
CA LEU A 107 -2.95 7.46 1.65
C LEU A 107 -2.71 8.95 1.32
N SER A 108 -1.45 9.38 1.24
CA SER A 108 -1.08 10.78 1.04
C SER A 108 0.22 10.88 0.26
N ASN A 109 0.37 11.98 -0.49
CA ASN A 109 1.67 12.38 -1.04
C ASN A 109 2.37 13.45 -0.18
N ALA A 110 1.85 13.78 1.00
CA ALA A 110 2.45 14.76 1.90
C ALA A 110 3.92 14.39 2.17
N CYS A 111 4.85 15.22 1.73
CA CYS A 111 6.29 15.01 1.85
C CYS A 111 7.01 16.35 1.85
N ASN A 112 8.07 16.45 2.66
CA ASN A 112 8.95 17.62 2.75
C ASN A 112 10.09 17.60 1.73
N LEU A 113 10.43 16.44 1.14
CA LEU A 113 11.57 16.32 0.24
C LEU A 113 11.17 16.37 -1.25
N GLN A 114 12.10 16.88 -2.05
CA GLN A 114 12.07 17.01 -3.49
C GLN A 114 13.09 16.11 -4.17
N CYS A 115 13.12 14.83 -3.78
CA CYS A 115 14.14 13.90 -4.25
C CYS A 115 14.18 13.77 -5.79
N VAL A 116 15.38 13.60 -6.36
CA VAL A 116 15.61 13.61 -7.81
C VAL A 116 14.82 12.52 -8.56
N MET A 117 14.71 11.32 -7.99
CA MET A 117 13.96 10.20 -8.58
C MET A 117 12.44 10.29 -8.39
N CYS A 118 11.97 11.22 -7.54
CA CYS A 118 10.57 11.34 -7.16
C CYS A 118 9.83 12.34 -8.08
N ASN A 119 8.49 12.34 -8.03
CA ASN A 119 7.63 13.26 -8.76
C ASN A 119 6.51 13.82 -7.86
N GLY A 120 5.70 14.73 -8.39
CA GLY A 120 4.62 15.41 -7.67
C GLY A 120 3.40 14.56 -7.34
N ASP A 121 3.31 13.31 -7.84
CA ASP A 121 2.30 12.37 -7.37
C ASP A 121 2.78 11.59 -6.13
N LEU A 122 4.09 11.63 -5.84
CA LEU A 122 4.72 10.96 -4.70
C LEU A 122 5.25 11.92 -3.62
N SER A 123 5.41 13.21 -3.94
CA SER A 123 5.79 14.27 -2.98
C SER A 123 5.03 15.56 -3.21
N SER A 124 4.38 16.08 -2.16
CA SER A 124 3.69 17.36 -2.16
C SER A 124 4.65 18.54 -2.36
N ALA A 125 5.87 18.48 -1.80
CA ALA A 125 6.88 19.52 -2.01
C ALA A 125 7.25 19.62 -3.50
N ILE A 126 7.45 18.48 -4.18
CA ILE A 126 7.71 18.47 -5.62
C ILE A 126 6.51 19.02 -6.39
N ARG A 127 5.32 18.55 -6.06
CA ARG A 127 4.09 18.90 -6.75
C ARG A 127 3.88 20.40 -6.82
N VAL A 128 4.03 21.08 -5.68
CA VAL A 128 3.79 22.51 -5.54
C VAL A 128 4.98 23.32 -6.02
N HIS A 129 6.20 23.00 -5.59
CA HIS A 129 7.36 23.87 -5.79
C HIS A 129 8.14 23.58 -7.08
N ARG A 130 8.29 22.32 -7.46
CA ARG A 130 9.04 21.92 -8.67
C ARG A 130 8.16 21.83 -9.91
N GLU A 131 6.93 21.34 -9.76
CA GLU A 131 6.02 21.08 -10.88
C GLU A 131 4.92 22.16 -11.03
N GLY A 132 4.72 23.04 -10.05
CA GLY A 132 3.71 24.10 -10.10
C GLY A 132 2.26 23.59 -10.19
N ARG A 133 2.01 22.36 -9.74
CA ARG A 133 0.69 21.71 -9.76
C ARG A 133 -0.05 21.98 -8.44
N GLN A 134 -1.37 22.03 -8.50
CA GLN A 134 -2.22 22.12 -7.30
C GLN A 134 -2.03 20.90 -6.38
N PRO A 135 -2.11 21.04 -5.04
CA PRO A 135 -2.09 19.92 -4.11
C PRO A 135 -3.08 18.80 -4.48
N LEU A 136 -2.78 17.56 -4.07
CA LEU A 136 -3.75 16.47 -4.21
C LEU A 136 -4.93 16.69 -3.24
N PRO A 137 -6.15 16.28 -3.63
CA PRO A 137 -7.29 16.33 -2.73
C PRO A 137 -7.09 15.35 -1.57
N VAL A 138 -7.62 15.71 -0.41
CA VAL A 138 -7.77 14.77 0.72
C VAL A 138 -9.07 14.02 0.51
N VAL A 139 -8.98 12.70 0.31
CA VAL A 139 -10.12 11.83 -0.04
C VAL A 139 -10.48 10.82 1.04
N TYR A 140 -9.69 10.76 2.12
CA TYR A 140 -9.88 9.84 3.23
C TYR A 140 -10.50 10.57 4.42
N ASP A 141 -11.82 10.54 4.49
CA ASP A 141 -12.61 11.21 5.54
C ASP A 141 -12.91 10.26 6.72
N ASP A 142 -13.72 10.74 7.67
CA ASP A 142 -14.10 9.96 8.85
C ASP A 142 -14.87 8.67 8.50
N SER A 143 -15.71 8.69 7.46
CA SER A 143 -16.47 7.52 7.03
C SER A 143 -15.55 6.39 6.54
N PHE A 144 -14.50 6.74 5.79
CA PHE A 144 -13.46 5.78 5.40
C PHE A 144 -12.83 5.12 6.62
N PHE A 145 -12.50 5.91 7.64
CA PHE A 145 -11.84 5.37 8.81
C PHE A 145 -12.76 4.52 9.70
N GLU A 146 -14.04 4.87 9.80
CA GLU A 146 -15.05 4.05 10.48
C GLU A 146 -15.20 2.68 9.80
N GLU A 147 -15.22 2.64 8.46
CA GLU A 147 -15.19 1.37 7.73
C GLU A 147 -13.86 0.63 7.93
N LEU A 148 -12.73 1.34 7.87
CA LEU A 148 -11.40 0.76 8.04
C LEU A 148 -11.27 0.03 9.39
N ASP A 149 -11.89 0.56 10.46
CA ASP A 149 -11.89 -0.05 11.79
C ASP A 149 -12.48 -1.48 11.80
N LEU A 150 -13.34 -1.83 10.82
CA LEU A 150 -13.82 -3.21 10.62
C LEU A 150 -12.73 -4.15 10.08
N PHE A 151 -11.75 -3.62 9.33
CA PHE A 151 -10.69 -4.39 8.70
C PHE A 151 -9.50 -4.62 9.63
N LEU A 152 -9.11 -3.59 10.40
CA LEU A 152 -7.85 -3.57 11.16
C LEU A 152 -7.65 -4.79 12.08
N PRO A 153 -8.68 -5.31 12.80
CA PRO A 153 -8.52 -6.48 13.67
C PRO A 153 -8.18 -7.79 12.95
N HIS A 154 -8.37 -7.86 11.63
CA HIS A 154 -8.15 -9.06 10.83
C HIS A 154 -6.80 -9.07 10.10
N LEU A 155 -6.04 -7.98 10.18
CA LEU A 155 -4.78 -7.86 9.48
C LEU A 155 -3.68 -8.71 10.15
N ARG A 156 -2.90 -9.39 9.31
CA ARG A 156 -1.59 -9.96 9.68
C ARG A 156 -0.47 -8.94 9.46
N SER A 157 -0.61 -8.10 8.44
CA SER A 157 0.37 -7.05 8.11
C SER A 157 -0.28 -5.75 7.65
N ALA A 158 0.41 -4.63 7.92
CA ALA A 158 0.10 -3.32 7.39
C ALA A 158 1.38 -2.66 6.87
N ALA A 159 1.37 -2.15 5.65
CA ALA A 159 2.51 -1.43 5.08
C ALA A 159 2.18 0.04 4.87
N PHE A 160 3.14 0.92 5.18
CA PHE A 160 3.02 2.36 5.04
C PHE A 160 4.08 2.86 4.07
N LEU A 161 3.61 3.47 2.99
CA LEU A 161 4.43 4.01 1.90
C LEU A 161 3.77 5.28 1.34
N GLY A 162 4.38 5.88 0.31
CA GLY A 162 3.86 7.11 -0.31
C GLY A 162 4.11 8.35 0.55
N GLY A 163 4.48 9.46 -0.10
CA GLY A 163 4.88 10.67 0.61
C GLY A 163 5.99 10.42 1.63
N GLU A 164 5.95 11.18 2.73
CA GLU A 164 6.59 10.85 4.00
C GLU A 164 5.50 10.39 4.98
N PRO A 165 5.43 9.09 5.33
CA PRO A 165 4.37 8.55 6.18
C PRO A 165 4.22 9.25 7.53
N PHE A 166 5.30 9.79 8.10
CA PHE A 166 5.25 10.53 9.37
C PHE A 166 4.80 12.00 9.22
N LEU A 167 4.67 12.53 8.00
CA LEU A 167 3.96 13.79 7.71
C LEU A 167 2.50 13.57 7.34
N GLY A 168 2.17 12.43 6.71
CA GLY A 168 0.82 12.08 6.30
C GLY A 168 -0.13 11.98 7.50
N ARG A 169 -1.14 12.84 7.56
CA ARG A 169 -2.14 12.84 8.64
C ARG A 169 -2.91 11.53 8.68
N GLU A 170 -3.29 11.04 7.51
CA GLU A 170 -4.04 9.81 7.30
C GLU A 170 -3.23 8.59 7.77
N SER A 171 -1.97 8.51 7.35
CA SER A 171 -1.03 7.44 7.75
C SER A 171 -0.83 7.40 9.26
N LEU A 172 -0.59 8.56 9.91
CA LEU A 172 -0.49 8.64 11.37
C LEU A 172 -1.78 8.21 12.08
N ARG A 173 -2.94 8.55 11.51
CA ARG A 173 -4.24 8.19 12.08
C ARG A 173 -4.48 6.67 12.02
N VAL A 174 -4.05 6.00 10.95
CA VAL A 174 -4.08 4.52 10.88
C VAL A 174 -3.10 3.90 11.88
N LEU A 175 -1.86 4.41 11.98
CA LEU A 175 -0.87 3.92 12.93
C LEU A 175 -1.37 4.00 14.39
N GLN A 176 -2.06 5.09 14.75
CA GLN A 176 -2.66 5.26 16.07
C GLN A 176 -3.73 4.20 16.36
N ARG A 177 -4.67 3.99 15.42
CA ARG A 177 -5.70 2.93 15.56
C ARG A 177 -5.11 1.54 15.69
N LEU A 178 -4.10 1.21 14.88
CA LEU A 178 -3.41 -0.07 14.97
C LEU A 178 -2.74 -0.28 16.33
N ALA A 179 -2.19 0.78 16.94
CA ALA A 179 -1.54 0.71 18.25
C ALA A 179 -2.53 0.44 19.39
N GLU A 180 -3.79 0.83 19.21
CA GLU A 180 -4.90 0.65 20.16
C GLU A 180 -5.52 -0.74 20.10
N LEU A 181 -5.24 -1.54 19.06
CA LEU A 181 -5.73 -2.90 18.95
C LEU A 181 -5.17 -3.82 20.05
N PRO A 182 -5.98 -4.78 20.55
CA PRO A 182 -5.50 -5.79 21.49
C PRO A 182 -4.46 -6.72 20.85
N THR A 183 -4.64 -7.04 19.57
CA THR A 183 -3.70 -7.82 18.77
C THR A 183 -3.23 -6.95 17.61
N ARG A 184 -1.92 -6.63 17.60
CA ARG A 184 -1.34 -5.67 16.64
C ARG A 184 -0.73 -6.42 15.46
N PRO A 185 -1.03 -6.05 14.20
CA PRO A 185 -0.40 -6.64 13.04
C PRO A 185 1.08 -6.25 12.93
N ARG A 186 1.85 -7.02 12.17
CA ARG A 186 3.21 -6.60 11.78
C ARG A 186 3.11 -5.38 10.88
N CYS A 187 3.79 -4.31 11.24
CA CYS A 187 3.79 -3.08 10.47
C CYS A 187 5.13 -2.92 9.75
N SER A 188 5.11 -2.41 8.53
CA SER A 188 6.33 -1.98 7.84
C SER A 188 6.15 -0.55 7.34
N ILE A 189 7.17 0.28 7.48
CA ILE A 189 7.12 1.68 7.06
C ILE A 189 8.39 2.05 6.30
N THR A 190 8.22 2.73 5.17
CA THR A 190 9.34 3.30 4.40
C THR A 190 9.32 4.81 4.58
N THR A 191 10.36 5.36 5.21
CA THR A 191 10.47 6.78 5.57
C THR A 191 11.75 7.41 5.00
N ASN A 192 11.70 8.72 4.77
CA ASN A 192 12.88 9.54 4.51
C ASN A 192 13.70 9.89 5.76
N GLY A 193 13.18 9.57 6.96
CA GLY A 193 13.88 9.72 8.23
C GLY A 193 13.88 11.14 8.83
N THR A 194 13.33 12.14 8.13
CA THR A 194 13.43 13.56 8.54
C THR A 194 12.46 13.98 9.65
N GLN A 195 11.43 13.16 9.94
CA GLN A 195 10.37 13.50 10.90
C GLN A 195 10.47 12.78 12.24
N TRP A 196 11.60 12.12 12.51
CA TRP A 196 11.73 11.29 13.70
C TRP A 196 11.81 12.14 14.98
N ASN A 197 10.79 12.03 15.83
CA ASN A 197 10.68 12.72 17.11
C ASN A 197 10.05 11.80 18.17
N ASP A 198 9.95 12.24 19.43
CA ASP A 198 9.43 11.42 20.54
C ASP A 198 8.02 10.88 20.30
N ARG A 199 7.15 11.64 19.63
CA ARG A 199 5.81 11.16 19.27
C ARG A 199 5.89 9.99 18.30
N ILE A 200 6.68 10.13 17.23
CA ILE A 200 6.89 9.07 16.24
C ILE A 200 7.56 7.85 16.87
N HIS A 201 8.59 8.06 17.68
CA HIS A 201 9.27 6.99 18.40
C HIS A 201 8.30 6.18 19.28
N ARG A 202 7.39 6.83 20.00
CA ARG A 202 6.35 6.15 20.79
C ARG A 202 5.38 5.32 19.94
N ILE A 203 4.93 5.86 18.81
CA ILE A 203 4.02 5.16 17.89
C ILE A 203 4.72 3.94 17.28
N VAL A 204 5.95 4.10 16.81
CA VAL A 204 6.72 2.99 16.23
C VAL A 204 6.99 1.91 17.28
N SER A 205 7.32 2.30 18.51
CA SER A 205 7.62 1.38 19.61
C SER A 205 6.39 0.63 20.13
N SER A 206 5.17 1.08 19.86
CA SER A 206 3.95 0.41 20.31
C SER A 206 3.49 -0.70 19.35
N LEU A 207 4.06 -0.76 18.13
CA LEU A 207 3.72 -1.72 17.08
C LEU A 207 4.87 -2.69 16.81
N PRO A 208 4.61 -3.93 16.37
CA PRO A 208 5.63 -4.79 15.77
C PRO A 208 6.11 -4.21 14.43
N MET A 209 6.96 -3.18 14.49
CA MET A 209 7.33 -2.33 13.36
C MET A 209 8.67 -2.74 12.73
N HIS A 210 8.69 -2.83 11.40
CA HIS A 210 9.89 -2.83 10.58
C HIS A 210 10.06 -1.45 9.92
N VAL A 211 11.15 -0.76 10.19
CA VAL A 211 11.42 0.58 9.66
C VAL A 211 12.49 0.49 8.58
N THR A 212 12.13 0.91 7.37
CA THR A 212 13.05 1.10 6.26
C THR A 212 13.31 2.59 6.10
N VAL A 213 14.57 3.00 6.24
CA VAL A 213 14.99 4.39 6.01
C VAL A 213 15.66 4.48 4.65
N SER A 214 15.12 5.30 3.76
CA SER A 214 15.73 5.53 2.45
C SER A 214 16.82 6.61 2.59
N LEU A 215 18.06 6.25 2.29
CA LEU A 215 19.23 7.15 2.36
C LEU A 215 19.65 7.66 0.98
N ASP A 216 19.68 6.78 -0.02
CA ASP A 216 20.04 7.08 -1.42
C ASP A 216 21.41 7.76 -1.65
N GLY A 217 22.32 7.73 -0.67
CA GLY A 217 23.67 8.26 -0.81
C GLY A 217 24.62 7.70 0.25
N ALA A 218 25.85 7.39 -0.17
CA ALA A 218 26.91 6.87 0.73
C ALA A 218 27.81 7.97 1.31
N SER A 219 27.78 9.18 0.73
CA SER A 219 28.45 10.38 1.23
C SER A 219 27.42 11.49 1.44
N THR A 220 27.78 12.46 2.27
CA THR A 220 26.99 13.69 2.46
C THR A 220 26.68 14.37 1.13
N SER A 221 27.68 14.54 0.26
CA SER A 221 27.51 15.20 -1.04
C SER A 221 26.54 14.45 -1.97
N THR A 222 26.57 13.12 -1.96
CA THR A 222 25.62 12.32 -2.76
C THR A 222 24.22 12.37 -2.16
N TYR A 223 24.10 12.23 -0.84
CA TYR A 223 22.81 12.34 -0.13
C TYR A 223 22.14 13.69 -0.43
N GLU A 224 22.84 14.80 -0.22
CA GLU A 224 22.31 16.15 -0.36
C GLU A 224 21.97 16.51 -1.81
N SER A 225 22.68 15.95 -2.79
CA SER A 225 22.34 16.17 -4.21
C SER A 225 21.12 15.37 -4.66
N ILE A 226 20.78 14.28 -3.98
CA ILE A 226 19.64 13.42 -4.31
C ILE A 226 18.40 13.77 -3.50
N ARG A 227 18.53 14.00 -2.19
CA ARG A 227 17.46 14.23 -1.22
C ARG A 227 17.39 15.70 -0.80
N VAL A 228 16.82 16.52 -1.67
CA VAL A 228 16.72 17.97 -1.51
C VAL A 228 15.46 18.35 -0.72
N GLY A 229 15.55 19.19 0.30
CA GLY A 229 14.37 19.73 1.01
C GLY A 229 14.61 20.02 2.48
#